data_AF-A0A2M9TH90-F1
#
_entry.id   AF-A0A2M9TH90-F1
#
_cell.length_a   1.000
_cell.length_b   1.000
_cell.length_c   1.000
_cell.angle_alpha   90.00
_cell.angle_beta   90.00
_cell.angle_gamma   90.00
#
_symmetry.space_group_name_H-M   'P 1'
#
loop_
_entity.id
_entity.type
_entity.pdbx_description
1 polymer ?
#
loop_
_entity_poly.entity_id
_entity_poly.type
_entity_poly.pdbx_seq_one_letter_code
_entity_poly.pdbx_strand_id
1 'polypeptide(L)'
;MNLLITLWSTLLDIFPIAAIIFGFQYLVIRKRVKRLPQVIVGFVMVWVGLSLFLVGLEQALFPMGELMAGQLTNADFLPGLADGAQRHWSDYYWVYIFAFTIGASTTIAEPSLIAVSIKAGEISGGTIRPFTLRLAVALGMAFGITLGAWRIVMGWPLQWFVLGAYTLVILQTLRSPKSIIPLAFDSGGVTTSTITVPIIAALGLGLASSIPGRSALMDGFGMIALACLFPIITVMGYAQIAQWRDRRLSVRLTNEGKRNAL
;
A
#
# COMPACT_ATOMS: atom_id res chain seq x y z
N MET A 1 -10.86 23.61 -6.88
CA MET A 1 -9.63 24.10 -7.56
C MET A 1 -9.91 24.34 -9.06
N ASN A 2 -9.30 25.34 -9.69
CA ASN A 2 -9.45 25.54 -11.15
C ASN A 2 -8.64 24.47 -11.90
N LEU A 3 -9.26 23.74 -12.83
CA LEU A 3 -8.63 22.68 -13.63
C LEU A 3 -7.30 23.11 -14.28
N LEU A 4 -7.21 24.36 -14.71
CA LEU A 4 -6.00 24.95 -15.30
C LEU A 4 -4.83 25.02 -14.32
N ILE A 5 -5.10 25.32 -13.05
CA ILE A 5 -4.07 25.36 -12.00
C ILE A 5 -3.55 23.94 -11.75
N THR A 6 -4.46 22.96 -11.66
CA THR A 6 -4.08 21.55 -11.46
C THR A 6 -3.28 21.00 -12.64
N LEU A 7 -3.65 21.35 -13.88
CA LEU A 7 -2.86 21.00 -15.07
C LEU A 7 -1.45 21.57 -14.98
N TRP A 8 -1.31 22.84 -14.60
CA TRP A 8 0.00 23.47 -14.47
C TRP A 8 0.85 22.87 -13.34
N SER A 9 0.27 22.65 -12.16
CA SER A 9 0.99 22.04 -11.02
C SER A 9 1.44 20.63 -11.35
N THR A 10 0.56 19.82 -11.94
CA THR A 10 0.87 18.43 -12.32
C THR A 10 1.99 18.38 -13.37
N LEU A 11 2.08 19.37 -14.27
CA LEU A 11 3.18 19.45 -15.22
C LEU A 11 4.52 19.68 -14.50
N LEU A 12 4.54 20.59 -13.51
CA LEU A 12 5.71 20.87 -12.69
C LEU A 12 6.11 19.66 -11.84
N ASP A 13 5.14 18.88 -11.36
CA ASP A 13 5.39 17.65 -10.58
C ASP A 13 5.98 16.51 -11.45
N ILE A 14 5.53 16.39 -12.71
CA ILE A 14 6.03 15.38 -13.66
C ILE A 14 7.41 15.78 -14.22
N PHE A 15 7.69 17.08 -14.34
CA PHE A 15 8.90 17.58 -15.00
C PHE A 15 10.21 16.99 -14.44
N PRO A 16 10.43 16.89 -13.11
CA PRO A 16 11.61 16.23 -12.54
C PRO A 16 11.79 14.78 -13.01
N ILE A 17 10.70 14.02 -13.10
CA ILE A 17 10.73 12.63 -13.55
C ILE A 17 11.13 12.58 -15.03
N ALA A 18 10.52 13.43 -15.85
CA ALA A 18 10.89 13.55 -17.26
C ALA A 18 12.36 13.94 -17.42
N ALA A 19 12.84 14.92 -16.66
CA ALA A 19 14.22 15.39 -16.67
C ALA A 19 15.20 14.27 -16.30
N ILE A 20 14.90 13.46 -15.28
CA ILE A 20 15.71 12.31 -14.90
C ILE A 20 15.72 11.26 -16.02
N ILE A 21 14.57 10.91 -16.59
CA ILE A 21 14.46 9.91 -17.66
C ILE A 21 15.26 10.33 -18.89
N PHE A 22 15.03 11.54 -19.41
CA PHE A 22 15.77 12.06 -20.56
C PHE A 22 17.25 12.28 -20.22
N GLY A 23 17.55 12.75 -19.01
CA GLY A 23 18.92 12.89 -18.51
C GLY A 23 19.69 11.56 -18.52
N PHE A 24 19.11 10.50 -17.96
CA PHE A 24 19.70 9.15 -18.01
C PHE A 24 19.84 8.66 -19.46
N GLN A 25 18.83 8.86 -20.28
CA GLN A 25 18.81 8.40 -21.67
C GLN A 25 19.92 9.06 -22.51
N TYR A 26 20.11 10.37 -22.39
CA TYR A 26 21.08 11.12 -23.18
C TYR A 26 22.48 11.15 -22.56
N LEU A 27 22.61 11.28 -21.24
CA LEU A 27 23.91 11.43 -20.57
C LEU A 27 24.55 10.09 -20.18
N VAL A 28 23.76 9.17 -19.62
CA VAL A 28 24.26 7.89 -19.09
C VAL A 28 24.25 6.79 -20.14
N ILE A 29 23.07 6.53 -20.73
CA ILE A 29 22.87 5.48 -21.75
C ILE A 29 23.43 5.92 -23.11
N ARG A 30 23.51 7.25 -23.34
CA ARG A 30 24.04 7.87 -24.57
C ARG A 30 23.36 7.37 -25.84
N LYS A 31 22.04 7.14 -25.79
CA LYS A 31 21.23 6.69 -26.94
C LYS A 31 20.10 7.66 -27.21
N ARG A 32 19.83 7.94 -28.49
CA ARG A 32 18.64 8.70 -28.89
C ARG A 32 17.37 7.94 -28.51
N VAL A 33 16.36 8.67 -28.07
CA VAL A 33 15.04 8.13 -27.79
C VAL A 33 14.44 7.61 -29.09
N LYS A 34 14.15 6.29 -29.14
CA LYS A 34 13.44 5.71 -30.28
C LYS A 34 11.99 6.20 -30.26
N ARG A 35 11.48 6.64 -31.41
CA ARG A 35 10.10 7.08 -31.61
C ARG A 35 9.70 8.25 -30.68
N LEU A 36 10.56 9.27 -30.62
CA LEU A 36 10.36 10.48 -29.81
C LEU A 36 8.95 11.11 -29.94
N PRO A 37 8.31 11.20 -31.13
CA PRO A 37 6.95 11.74 -31.22
C PRO A 37 5.92 10.95 -30.40
N GLN A 38 6.03 9.62 -30.40
CA GLN A 38 5.13 8.74 -29.64
C GLN A 38 5.36 8.88 -28.14
N VAL A 39 6.61 9.06 -27.72
CA VAL A 39 6.97 9.31 -26.32
C VAL A 39 6.39 10.65 -25.85
N ILE A 40 6.51 11.70 -26.66
CA ILE A 40 5.94 13.02 -26.34
C ILE A 40 4.41 12.95 -26.24
N VAL A 41 3.74 12.31 -27.20
CA VAL A 41 2.28 12.11 -27.14
C VAL A 41 1.88 11.32 -25.89
N GLY A 42 2.61 10.25 -25.56
CA GLY A 42 2.40 9.48 -24.33
C GLY A 42 2.56 10.34 -23.07
N PHE A 43 3.59 11.20 -23.03
CA PHE A 43 3.78 12.15 -21.92
C PHE A 43 2.62 13.13 -21.77
N VAL A 44 2.11 13.68 -22.88
CA VAL A 44 0.94 14.57 -22.86
C VAL A 44 -0.30 13.82 -22.38
N MET A 45 -0.52 12.59 -22.85
CA MET A 45 -1.63 11.75 -22.38
C MET A 45 -1.54 11.45 -20.88
N VAL A 46 -0.35 11.13 -20.36
CA VAL A 46 -0.11 10.92 -18.93
C VAL A 46 -0.34 12.20 -18.14
N TRP A 47 0.15 13.35 -18.62
CA TRP A 47 -0.04 14.63 -17.96
C TRP A 47 -1.51 15.02 -17.83
N VAL A 48 -2.26 14.97 -18.93
CA VAL A 48 -3.69 15.27 -18.95
C VAL A 48 -4.47 14.25 -18.11
N GLY A 49 -4.17 12.96 -18.28
CA GLY A 49 -4.81 11.88 -17.54
C GLY A 49 -4.59 11.97 -16.03
N LEU A 50 -3.35 12.23 -15.60
CA LEU A 50 -3.01 12.41 -14.18
C LEU A 50 -3.69 13.65 -13.60
N SER A 51 -3.75 14.75 -14.34
CA SER A 51 -4.41 15.97 -13.90
C SER A 51 -5.92 15.76 -13.69
N LEU A 52 -6.59 15.14 -14.67
CA LEU A 52 -8.02 14.81 -14.56
C LEU A 52 -8.28 13.81 -13.43
N PHE A 53 -7.38 12.83 -13.26
CA PHE A 53 -7.45 11.87 -12.17
C PHE A 53 -7.34 12.56 -10.80
N LEU A 54 -6.35 13.43 -10.59
CA LEU A 54 -6.19 14.19 -9.34
C LEU A 54 -7.42 15.05 -9.02
N VAL A 55 -7.98 15.73 -10.03
CA VAL A 55 -9.23 16.49 -9.86
C VAL A 55 -10.39 15.57 -9.45
N GLY A 56 -10.52 14.40 -10.08
CA GLY A 56 -11.52 13.40 -9.70
C GLY A 56 -11.32 12.87 -8.27
N LEU A 57 -10.08 12.65 -7.85
CA LEU A 57 -9.76 12.24 -6.48
C LEU A 57 -10.19 13.27 -5.45
N GLU A 58 -9.82 14.54 -5.67
CA GLU A 58 -10.10 15.64 -4.75
C GLU A 58 -11.60 15.94 -4.65
N GLN A 59 -12.36 15.76 -5.74
CA GLN A 59 -13.80 16.05 -5.73
C GLN A 59 -14.66 14.88 -5.27
N ALA A 60 -14.21 13.64 -5.45
CA ALA A 60 -15.00 12.45 -5.13
C ALA A 60 -14.46 11.67 -3.93
N LEU A 61 -13.19 11.26 -3.99
CA LEU A 61 -12.62 10.30 -3.03
C LEU A 61 -12.20 10.95 -1.72
N PHE A 62 -11.61 12.14 -1.75
CA PHE A 62 -11.24 12.87 -0.52
C PHE A 62 -12.47 13.26 0.32
N PRO A 63 -13.52 13.89 -0.25
CA PRO A 63 -14.71 14.26 0.51
C PRO A 63 -15.44 13.02 1.05
N MET A 64 -15.47 11.92 0.29
CA MET A 64 -16.03 10.66 0.79
C MET A 64 -15.25 10.15 2.01
N GLY A 65 -13.92 10.10 1.96
CA GLY A 65 -13.14 9.64 3.12
C GLY A 65 -13.24 10.58 4.32
N GLU A 66 -13.32 11.90 4.11
CA GLU A 66 -13.55 12.88 5.18
C GLU A 66 -14.93 12.71 5.83
N LEU A 67 -16.00 12.53 5.03
CA LEU A 67 -17.34 12.27 5.53
C LEU A 67 -17.39 10.96 6.32
N MET A 68 -16.76 9.90 5.83
CA MET A 68 -16.69 8.61 6.52
C MET A 68 -15.93 8.73 7.84
N ALA A 69 -14.78 9.39 7.83
CA ALA A 69 -14.02 9.63 9.05
C ALA A 69 -14.84 10.45 10.05
N GLY A 70 -15.47 11.55 9.62
CA GLY A 70 -16.32 12.40 10.45
C GLY A 70 -17.50 11.64 11.09
N GLN A 71 -18.17 10.77 10.33
CA GLN A 71 -19.24 9.92 10.86
C GLN A 71 -18.72 8.89 11.88
N LEU A 72 -17.57 8.27 11.60
CA LEU A 72 -16.94 7.29 12.48
C LEU A 72 -16.33 7.93 13.75
N THR A 73 -16.06 9.23 13.73
CA THR A 73 -15.54 10.01 14.85
C THR A 73 -16.57 10.93 15.50
N ASN A 74 -17.86 10.84 15.14
CA ASN A 74 -18.89 11.72 15.67
C ASN A 74 -19.09 11.48 17.18
N ALA A 75 -19.27 12.57 17.95
CA ALA A 75 -19.53 12.54 19.39
C ALA A 75 -20.77 11.72 19.76
N ASP A 76 -21.81 11.69 18.92
CA ASP A 76 -23.00 10.84 19.13
C ASP A 76 -22.64 9.33 19.12
N PHE A 77 -21.64 8.99 18.30
CA PHE A 77 -21.15 7.62 18.13
C PHE A 77 -20.04 7.28 19.15
N LEU A 78 -19.39 8.30 19.70
CA LEU A 78 -18.31 8.20 20.69
C LEU A 78 -18.63 9.04 21.95
N PRO A 79 -19.73 8.74 22.66
CA PRO A 79 -20.25 9.58 23.75
C PRO A 79 -19.30 9.74 24.96
N GLY A 80 -18.25 8.92 25.06
CA GLY A 80 -17.20 9.02 26.07
C GLY A 80 -16.13 10.09 25.79
N LEU A 81 -16.12 10.73 24.62
CA LEU A 81 -15.11 11.72 24.20
C LEU A 81 -15.50 13.17 24.55
N ALA A 82 -16.03 13.40 25.75
CA ALA A 82 -16.11 14.76 26.27
C ALA A 82 -14.69 15.36 26.40
N ASP A 83 -14.57 16.68 26.21
CA ASP A 83 -13.29 17.38 26.31
C ASP A 83 -12.56 17.03 27.62
N GLY A 84 -11.39 16.40 27.51
CA GLY A 84 -10.56 15.97 28.64
C GLY A 84 -10.66 14.49 29.06
N ALA A 85 -11.54 13.69 28.46
CA ALA A 85 -11.62 12.25 28.74
C ALA A 85 -10.39 11.49 28.22
N GLN A 86 -9.90 10.52 29.01
CA GLN A 86 -8.81 9.65 28.56
C GLN A 86 -9.28 8.77 27.40
N ARG A 87 -8.74 9.03 26.21
CA ARG A 87 -9.05 8.29 24.99
C ARG A 87 -8.60 6.83 25.15
N HIS A 88 -9.55 5.90 25.10
CA HIS A 88 -9.22 4.48 25.10
C HIS A 88 -9.32 3.92 23.67
N TRP A 89 -8.46 2.96 23.32
CA TRP A 89 -8.46 2.40 21.95
C TRP A 89 -9.79 1.75 21.60
N SER A 90 -10.49 1.20 22.59
CA SER A 90 -11.77 0.51 22.40
C SER A 90 -12.85 1.42 21.81
N ASP A 91 -12.78 2.72 22.07
CA ASP A 91 -13.84 3.64 21.67
C ASP A 91 -13.90 3.73 20.14
N TYR A 92 -12.74 3.65 19.48
CA TYR A 92 -12.60 3.76 18.02
C TYR A 92 -12.63 2.40 17.30
N TYR A 93 -13.16 1.34 17.92
CA TYR A 93 -13.11 -0.01 17.33
C TYR A 93 -13.73 -0.09 15.93
N TRP A 94 -14.81 0.66 15.68
CA TRP A 94 -15.45 0.73 14.36
C TRP A 94 -14.53 1.33 13.30
N VAL A 95 -13.70 2.32 13.66
CA VAL A 95 -12.68 2.88 12.77
C VAL A 95 -11.69 1.80 12.34
N TYR A 96 -11.28 0.93 13.26
CA TYR A 96 -10.31 -0.12 12.99
C TYR A 96 -10.87 -1.22 12.09
N ILE A 97 -12.12 -1.63 12.34
CA ILE A 97 -12.84 -2.61 11.50
C ILE A 97 -13.06 -2.03 10.12
N PHE A 98 -13.48 -0.77 10.03
CA PHE A 98 -13.67 -0.08 8.76
C PHE A 98 -12.34 0.02 7.99
N ALA A 99 -11.26 0.50 8.65
CA ALA A 99 -9.92 0.59 8.08
C ALA A 99 -9.43 -0.77 7.55
N PHE A 100 -9.67 -1.85 8.30
CA PHE A 100 -9.29 -3.20 7.90
C PHE A 100 -10.06 -3.64 6.65
N THR A 101 -11.39 -3.50 6.68
CA THR A 101 -12.27 -3.98 5.61
C THR A 101 -12.10 -3.17 4.32
N ILE A 102 -11.98 -1.84 4.41
CA ILE A 102 -11.74 -1.00 3.22
C ILE A 102 -10.34 -1.25 2.66
N GLY A 103 -9.34 -1.43 3.52
CA GLY A 103 -7.97 -1.78 3.13
C GLY A 103 -7.90 -3.10 2.38
N ALA A 104 -8.55 -4.14 2.92
CA ALA A 104 -8.63 -5.44 2.27
C ALA A 104 -9.39 -5.35 0.94
N SER A 105 -10.57 -4.72 0.94
CA SER A 105 -11.48 -4.70 -0.21
C SER A 105 -10.89 -3.96 -1.40
N THR A 106 -10.33 -2.76 -1.18
CA THR A 106 -9.69 -1.95 -2.23
C THR A 106 -8.48 -2.66 -2.81
N THR A 107 -7.67 -3.30 -1.96
CA THR A 107 -6.48 -4.05 -2.41
C THR A 107 -6.85 -5.29 -3.21
N ILE A 108 -7.87 -6.04 -2.80
CA ILE A 108 -8.35 -7.20 -3.57
C ILE A 108 -8.88 -6.73 -4.92
N ALA A 109 -9.58 -5.60 -4.98
CA ALA A 109 -10.14 -5.04 -6.20
C ALA A 109 -9.10 -4.39 -7.13
N GLU A 110 -7.89 -4.14 -6.65
CA GLU A 110 -6.87 -3.38 -7.38
C GLU A 110 -6.42 -4.10 -8.68
N PRO A 111 -6.67 -3.50 -9.87
CA PRO A 111 -6.33 -4.10 -11.15
C PRO A 111 -4.82 -4.37 -11.30
N SER A 112 -4.00 -3.45 -10.78
CA SER A 112 -2.54 -3.56 -10.84
C SER A 112 -2.06 -4.81 -10.08
N LEU A 113 -2.69 -5.13 -8.95
CA LEU A 113 -2.38 -6.32 -8.16
C LEU A 113 -2.85 -7.61 -8.84
N ILE A 114 -4.01 -7.56 -9.50
CA ILE A 114 -4.50 -8.68 -10.30
C ILE A 114 -3.46 -9.03 -11.38
N ALA A 115 -3.02 -8.03 -12.15
CA ALA A 115 -2.03 -8.22 -13.23
C ALA A 115 -0.70 -8.79 -12.71
N VAL A 116 -0.13 -8.20 -11.65
CA VAL A 116 1.13 -8.67 -11.05
C VAL A 116 1.00 -10.09 -10.52
N SER A 117 -0.14 -10.43 -9.90
CA SER A 117 -0.36 -11.78 -9.36
C SER A 117 -0.49 -12.85 -10.44
N ILE A 118 -1.14 -12.54 -11.57
CA ILE A 118 -1.23 -13.45 -12.71
C ILE A 118 0.17 -13.66 -13.30
N LYS A 119 0.91 -12.57 -13.52
CA LYS A 119 2.28 -12.64 -14.04
C LYS A 119 3.20 -13.45 -13.13
N ALA A 120 3.09 -13.26 -11.81
CA ALA A 120 3.83 -14.05 -10.82
C ALA A 120 3.49 -15.55 -10.89
N GLY A 121 2.22 -15.90 -11.12
CA GLY A 121 1.80 -17.29 -11.31
C GLY A 121 2.40 -17.92 -12.57
N GLU A 122 2.37 -17.20 -13.68
CA GLU A 122 2.95 -17.65 -14.96
C GLU A 122 4.46 -17.88 -14.88
N ILE A 123 5.22 -16.91 -14.33
CA ILE A 123 6.69 -16.99 -14.26
C ILE A 123 7.17 -18.00 -13.22
N SER A 124 6.35 -18.32 -12.20
CA SER A 124 6.68 -19.30 -11.16
C SER A 124 6.33 -20.73 -11.53
N GLY A 125 5.85 -20.98 -12.75
CA GLY A 125 5.42 -22.31 -13.19
C GLY A 125 4.26 -22.87 -12.34
N GLY A 126 3.39 -22.00 -11.82
CA GLY A 126 2.25 -22.38 -10.99
C GLY A 126 2.54 -22.58 -9.50
N THR A 127 3.77 -22.33 -9.05
CA THR A 127 4.13 -22.41 -7.62
C THR A 127 3.44 -21.30 -6.82
N ILE A 128 3.34 -20.09 -7.38
CA ILE A 128 2.62 -18.98 -6.77
C ILE A 128 1.18 -18.97 -7.30
N ARG A 129 0.21 -19.14 -6.40
CA ARG A 129 -1.21 -19.03 -6.75
C ARG A 129 -1.61 -17.54 -6.76
N PRO A 130 -2.10 -16.99 -7.90
CA PRO A 130 -2.44 -15.56 -8.00
C PRO A 130 -3.40 -15.08 -6.91
N PHE A 131 -4.47 -15.83 -6.64
CA PHE A 131 -5.45 -15.47 -5.62
C PHE A 131 -4.86 -15.47 -4.20
N THR A 132 -3.99 -16.42 -3.88
CA THR A 132 -3.34 -16.49 -2.56
C THR A 132 -2.38 -15.33 -2.35
N LEU A 133 -1.63 -14.95 -3.39
CA LEU A 133 -0.77 -13.77 -3.35
C LEU A 133 -1.60 -12.50 -3.13
N ARG A 134 -2.70 -12.33 -3.87
CA ARG A 134 -3.63 -11.20 -3.71
C ARG A 134 -4.16 -11.11 -2.28
N LEU A 135 -4.56 -12.25 -1.70
CA LEU A 135 -5.05 -12.30 -0.33
C LEU A 135 -3.95 -11.93 0.68
N ALA A 136 -2.73 -12.43 0.49
CA ALA A 136 -1.60 -12.08 1.36
C ALA A 136 -1.30 -10.57 1.34
N VAL A 137 -1.30 -9.96 0.15
CA VAL A 137 -1.11 -8.51 -0.03
C VAL A 137 -2.26 -7.74 0.61
N ALA A 138 -3.51 -8.14 0.38
CA ALA A 138 -4.69 -7.48 0.94
C ALA A 138 -4.75 -7.54 2.46
N LEU A 139 -4.37 -8.67 3.05
CA LEU A 139 -4.26 -8.80 4.51
C LEU A 139 -3.16 -7.89 5.06
N GLY A 140 -1.99 -7.86 4.43
CA GLY A 140 -0.93 -6.93 4.80
C GLY A 140 -1.41 -5.48 4.76
N MET A 141 -2.07 -5.11 3.67
CA MET A 141 -2.63 -3.77 3.51
C MET A 141 -3.64 -3.43 4.62
N ALA A 142 -4.59 -4.33 4.87
CA ALA A 142 -5.61 -4.16 5.90
C ALA A 142 -4.96 -3.96 7.28
N PHE A 143 -3.99 -4.80 7.65
CA PHE A 143 -3.25 -4.64 8.90
C PHE A 143 -2.47 -3.32 8.96
N GLY A 144 -1.79 -2.93 7.88
CA GLY A 144 -1.01 -1.69 7.83
C GLY A 144 -1.88 -0.44 8.03
N ILE A 145 -3.05 -0.39 7.37
CA ILE A 145 -3.99 0.73 7.50
C ILE A 145 -4.63 0.73 8.88
N THR A 146 -5.08 -0.42 9.40
CA THR A 146 -5.65 -0.51 10.75
C THR A 146 -4.65 -0.09 11.82
N LEU A 147 -3.39 -0.53 11.69
CA LEU A 147 -2.32 -0.10 12.60
C LEU A 147 -2.06 1.40 12.48
N GLY A 148 -2.12 1.95 11.27
CA GLY A 148 -2.01 3.39 11.03
C GLY A 148 -3.16 4.17 11.67
N ALA A 149 -4.41 3.70 11.54
CA ALA A 149 -5.57 4.31 12.18
C ALA A 149 -5.45 4.26 13.72
N TRP A 150 -5.09 3.11 14.28
CA TRP A 150 -4.82 2.95 15.70
C TRP A 150 -3.73 3.90 16.18
N ARG A 151 -2.63 4.03 15.43
CA ARG A 151 -1.54 4.96 15.73
C ARG A 151 -2.01 6.42 15.75
N ILE A 152 -2.86 6.84 14.79
CA ILE A 152 -3.43 8.20 14.77
C ILE A 152 -4.28 8.43 16.01
N VAL A 153 -5.16 7.50 16.35
CA VAL A 153 -6.03 7.60 17.53
C VAL A 153 -5.22 7.68 18.83
N MET A 154 -4.25 6.79 18.99
CA MET A 154 -3.36 6.75 20.15
C MET A 154 -2.33 7.88 20.18
N GLY A 155 -2.12 8.52 19.04
CA GLY A 155 -1.21 9.63 18.90
C GLY A 155 0.27 9.28 18.98
N TRP A 156 0.63 8.03 18.64
CA TRP A 156 2.00 7.55 18.72
C TRP A 156 2.86 8.02 17.54
N PRO A 157 4.17 8.29 17.76
CA PRO A 157 5.06 8.73 16.69
C PRO A 157 5.24 7.66 15.60
N LEU A 158 5.09 8.06 14.32
CA LEU A 158 5.23 7.18 13.16
C LEU A 158 6.58 6.47 13.08
N GLN A 159 7.66 7.16 13.48
CA GLN A 159 9.03 6.69 13.35
C GLN A 159 9.27 5.31 13.97
N TRP A 160 8.62 5.00 15.10
CA TRP A 160 8.80 3.72 15.78
C TRP A 160 8.18 2.55 15.01
N PHE A 161 7.02 2.78 14.38
CA PHE A 161 6.36 1.77 13.56
C PHE A 161 7.13 1.54 12.28
N VAL A 162 7.59 2.60 11.63
CA VAL A 162 8.42 2.53 10.43
C VAL A 162 9.71 1.78 10.73
N LEU A 163 10.41 2.12 11.83
CA LEU A 163 11.63 1.44 12.24
C LEU A 163 11.40 -0.06 12.49
N GLY A 164 10.33 -0.41 13.22
CA GLY A 164 9.97 -1.80 13.50
C GLY A 164 9.63 -2.58 12.23
N ALA A 165 8.81 -1.99 11.36
CA ALA A 165 8.41 -2.59 10.08
C ALA A 165 9.61 -2.78 9.15
N TYR A 166 10.50 -1.78 9.01
CA TYR A 166 11.72 -1.92 8.21
C TYR A 166 12.67 -2.96 8.78
N THR A 167 12.84 -3.01 10.10
CA THR A 167 13.65 -4.05 10.75
C THR A 167 13.10 -5.43 10.40
N LEU A 168 11.78 -5.61 10.47
CA LEU A 168 11.12 -6.86 10.10
C LEU A 168 11.29 -7.17 8.61
N VAL A 169 11.15 -6.18 7.72
CA VAL A 169 11.39 -6.33 6.27
C VAL A 169 12.81 -6.79 6.00
N ILE A 170 13.82 -6.17 6.63
CA ILE A 170 15.24 -6.54 6.47
C ILE A 170 15.46 -7.97 6.95
N LEU A 171 14.99 -8.32 8.15
CA LEU A 171 15.13 -9.66 8.70
C LEU A 171 14.44 -10.73 7.86
N GLN A 172 13.28 -10.42 7.28
CA GLN A 172 12.59 -11.33 6.37
C GLN A 172 13.30 -11.44 5.03
N THR A 173 13.82 -10.34 4.49
CA THR A 173 14.57 -10.33 3.21
C THR A 173 15.77 -11.28 3.29
N LEU A 174 16.48 -11.31 4.43
CA LEU A 174 17.60 -12.23 4.65
C LEU A 174 17.20 -13.72 4.69
N ARG A 175 15.94 -14.03 5.01
CA ARG A 175 15.42 -15.39 5.15
C ARG A 175 14.52 -15.85 4.01
N SER A 176 14.05 -14.94 3.16
CA SER A 176 13.09 -15.22 2.09
C SER A 176 13.76 -15.78 0.83
N PRO A 177 13.05 -16.61 0.04
CA PRO A 177 13.53 -17.05 -1.27
C PRO A 177 13.79 -15.87 -2.20
N LYS A 178 14.92 -15.89 -2.93
CA LYS A 178 15.33 -14.82 -3.84
C LYS A 178 14.29 -14.49 -4.93
N SER A 179 13.47 -15.45 -5.33
CA SER A 179 12.41 -15.28 -6.31
C SER A 179 11.21 -14.46 -5.80
N ILE A 180 10.96 -14.44 -4.49
CA ILE A 180 9.82 -13.74 -3.89
C ILE A 180 10.19 -12.31 -3.51
N ILE A 181 11.45 -12.03 -3.18
CA ILE A 181 11.87 -10.71 -2.70
C ILE A 181 11.44 -9.59 -3.67
N PRO A 182 11.76 -9.62 -4.98
CA PRO A 182 11.32 -8.58 -5.91
C PRO A 182 9.80 -8.45 -5.96
N LEU A 183 9.09 -9.58 -5.98
CA LEU A 183 7.62 -9.60 -6.00
C LEU A 183 7.01 -8.97 -4.74
N ALA A 184 7.63 -9.18 -3.56
CA ALA A 184 7.16 -8.59 -2.32
C ALA A 184 7.32 -7.06 -2.31
N PHE A 185 8.47 -6.56 -2.78
CA PHE A 185 8.71 -5.12 -2.90
C PHE A 185 7.81 -4.48 -3.97
N ASP A 186 7.62 -5.13 -5.12
CA ASP A 186 6.67 -4.68 -6.14
C ASP A 186 5.24 -4.66 -5.61
N SER A 187 4.85 -5.66 -4.79
CA SER A 187 3.52 -5.70 -4.17
C SER A 187 3.25 -4.51 -3.26
N GLY A 188 4.26 -4.04 -2.52
CA GLY A 188 4.15 -2.81 -1.72
C GLY A 188 4.01 -1.55 -2.59
N GLY A 189 4.67 -1.51 -3.76
CA GLY A 189 4.46 -0.42 -4.73
C GLY A 189 3.09 -0.47 -5.39
N VAL A 190 2.60 -1.67 -5.70
CA VAL A 190 1.28 -1.89 -6.31
C VAL A 190 0.13 -1.45 -5.41
N THR A 191 0.28 -1.53 -4.08
CA THR A 191 -0.75 -1.02 -3.15
C THR A 191 -0.78 0.50 -3.08
N THR A 192 0.21 1.20 -3.67
CA THR A 192 0.19 2.67 -3.87
C THR A 192 -0.50 3.12 -5.15
N SER A 193 -1.34 2.26 -5.71
CA SER A 193 -2.03 2.46 -6.97
C SER A 193 -3.22 3.42 -6.88
N THR A 194 -3.81 3.67 -8.04
CA THR A 194 -4.81 4.70 -8.30
C THR A 194 -6.10 4.57 -7.49
N ILE A 195 -6.48 3.36 -7.05
CA ILE A 195 -7.72 3.18 -6.27
C ILE A 195 -7.44 3.32 -4.78
N THR A 196 -6.35 2.70 -4.30
CA THR A 196 -6.17 2.45 -2.89
C THR A 196 -5.58 3.65 -2.13
N VAL A 197 -4.60 4.36 -2.69
CA VAL A 197 -3.97 5.51 -2.01
C VAL A 197 -4.96 6.63 -1.71
N PRO A 198 -5.82 7.06 -2.64
CA PRO A 198 -6.70 8.19 -2.38
C PRO A 198 -7.69 7.92 -1.25
N ILE A 199 -8.19 6.69 -1.16
CA ILE A 199 -9.10 6.25 -0.10
C ILE A 199 -8.40 6.27 1.26
N ILE A 200 -7.15 5.78 1.32
CA ILE A 200 -6.37 5.71 2.56
C ILE A 200 -5.92 7.10 2.99
N ALA A 201 -5.49 7.93 2.03
CA ALA A 201 -5.14 9.31 2.29
C ALA A 201 -6.35 10.07 2.85
N ALA A 202 -7.53 9.90 2.25
CA ALA A 202 -8.77 10.51 2.73
C ALA A 202 -9.15 10.01 4.13
N LEU A 203 -9.08 8.70 4.39
CA LEU A 203 -9.31 8.12 5.72
C LEU A 203 -8.33 8.66 6.76
N GLY A 204 -7.03 8.67 6.44
CA GLY A 204 -5.99 9.14 7.34
C GLY A 204 -6.06 10.64 7.60
N LEU A 205 -6.30 11.44 6.56
CA LEU A 205 -6.48 12.88 6.66
C LEU A 205 -7.73 13.22 7.46
N GLY A 206 -8.86 12.59 7.15
CA GLY A 206 -10.12 12.79 7.86
C GLY A 206 -10.00 12.41 9.34
N LEU A 207 -9.44 11.23 9.64
CA LEU A 207 -9.26 10.78 11.03
C LEU A 207 -8.30 11.69 11.81
N ALA A 208 -7.20 12.13 11.20
CA ALA A 208 -6.28 13.07 11.84
C ALA A 208 -6.90 14.46 12.03
N SER A 209 -7.75 14.92 11.12
CA SER A 209 -8.39 16.24 11.22
C SER A 209 -9.51 16.27 12.28
N SER A 210 -10.18 15.14 12.50
CA SER A 210 -11.24 15.01 13.51
C SER A 210 -10.71 14.86 14.94
N ILE A 211 -9.42 14.57 15.15
CA ILE A 211 -8.86 14.29 16.47
C ILE A 211 -8.00 15.49 16.94
N PRO A 212 -8.40 16.19 18.02
CA PRO A 212 -7.63 17.31 18.54
C PRO A 212 -6.19 16.92 18.89
N GLY A 213 -5.24 17.75 18.46
CA GLY A 213 -3.80 17.56 18.67
C GLY A 213 -3.12 16.65 17.65
N ARG A 214 -3.80 16.26 16.57
CA ARG A 214 -3.20 15.52 15.44
C ARG A 214 -2.92 16.44 14.26
N SER A 215 -1.91 16.07 13.48
CA SER A 215 -1.55 16.78 12.26
C SER A 215 -2.02 15.99 11.05
N ALA A 216 -2.97 16.54 10.30
CA ALA A 216 -3.39 16.03 8.99
C ALA A 216 -2.21 15.59 8.10
N LEU A 217 -1.17 16.42 8.02
CA LEU A 217 0.01 16.15 7.21
C LEU A 217 0.87 15.02 7.79
N MET A 218 1.33 15.14 9.04
CA MET A 218 2.26 14.17 9.63
C MET A 218 1.59 12.85 9.97
N ASP A 219 0.37 12.90 10.49
CA ASP A 219 -0.36 11.75 10.97
C ASP A 219 -1.15 11.05 9.86
N GLY A 220 -1.84 11.82 9.01
CA GLY A 220 -2.66 11.29 7.92
C GLY A 220 -1.83 10.61 6.85
N PHE A 221 -0.84 11.32 6.27
CA PHE A 221 0.06 10.72 5.26
C PHE A 221 0.93 9.60 5.85
N GLY A 222 1.25 9.67 7.14
CA GLY A 222 1.99 8.61 7.83
C GLY A 222 1.32 7.23 7.76
N MET A 223 -0.01 7.17 7.59
CA MET A 223 -0.76 5.92 7.38
C MET A 223 -0.31 5.20 6.10
N ILE A 224 0.01 5.94 5.03
CA ILE A 224 0.42 5.39 3.74
C ILE A 224 1.71 4.59 3.88
N ALA A 225 2.66 5.07 4.69
CA ALA A 225 3.93 4.37 4.91
C ALA A 225 3.71 2.96 5.49
N LEU A 226 2.81 2.82 6.46
CA LEU A 226 2.46 1.52 7.05
C LEU A 226 1.68 0.64 6.07
N ALA A 227 0.76 1.25 5.31
CA ALA A 227 0.03 0.57 4.25
C ALA A 227 0.97 -0.03 3.19
N CYS A 228 2.11 0.59 2.89
CA CYS A 228 3.08 0.07 1.91
C CYS A 228 3.95 -1.06 2.49
N LEU A 229 4.38 -0.94 3.75
CA LEU A 229 5.34 -1.87 4.35
C LEU A 229 4.73 -3.24 4.67
N PHE A 230 3.48 -3.27 5.14
CA PHE A 230 2.85 -4.52 5.57
C PHE A 230 2.57 -5.52 4.43
N PRO A 231 2.16 -5.13 3.22
CA PRO A 231 2.15 -6.01 2.05
C PRO A 231 3.48 -6.72 1.79
N ILE A 232 4.61 -6.00 1.92
CA ILE A 232 5.94 -6.60 1.74
C ILE A 232 6.18 -7.66 2.83
N ILE A 233 5.84 -7.30 4.08
CA ILE A 233 5.94 -8.19 5.25
C ILE A 233 5.10 -9.46 5.07
N THR A 234 3.84 -9.34 4.63
CA THR A 234 2.94 -10.49 4.52
C THR A 234 3.24 -11.36 3.31
N VAL A 235 3.68 -10.80 2.18
CA VAL A 235 4.11 -11.60 1.01
C VAL A 235 5.37 -12.41 1.32
N MET A 236 6.35 -11.79 1.99
CA MET A 236 7.54 -12.53 2.45
C MET A 236 7.18 -13.60 3.49
N GLY A 237 6.31 -13.27 4.45
CA GLY A 237 5.85 -14.22 5.47
C GLY A 237 5.10 -15.41 4.85
N TYR A 238 4.23 -15.14 3.87
CA TYR A 238 3.55 -16.18 3.08
C TYR A 238 4.55 -17.13 2.42
N ALA A 239 5.58 -16.60 1.76
CA ALA A 239 6.58 -17.41 1.09
C ALA A 239 7.46 -18.23 2.05
N GLN A 240 7.82 -17.65 3.20
CA GLN A 240 8.57 -18.35 4.23
C GLN A 240 7.75 -19.52 4.82
N ILE A 241 6.45 -19.30 5.08
CA ILE A 241 5.54 -20.36 5.55
C ILE A 241 5.38 -21.45 4.48
N ALA A 242 5.22 -21.08 3.21
CA ALA A 242 5.13 -22.04 2.11
C ALA A 242 6.40 -22.90 2.01
N GLN A 243 7.58 -22.27 2.00
CA GLN A 243 8.86 -22.99 1.94
C GLN A 243 9.08 -23.90 3.14
N TRP A 244 8.67 -23.47 4.34
CA TRP A 244 8.75 -24.28 5.55
C TRP A 244 7.86 -25.53 5.48
N ARG A 245 6.64 -25.40 4.93
CA ARG A 245 5.73 -26.54 4.71
C ARG A 245 6.31 -27.54 3.71
N ASP A 246 6.89 -27.06 2.61
CA ASP A 246 7.48 -27.93 1.57
C ASP A 246 8.70 -28.70 2.09
N ARG A 247 9.55 -28.05 2.91
CA ARG A 247 10.66 -28.73 3.59
C ARG A 247 10.19 -29.82 4.55
N ARG A 248 9.09 -29.60 5.29
CA ARG A 248 8.54 -30.63 6.18
C ARG A 248 7.94 -31.80 5.42
N LEU A 249 7.26 -31.54 4.31
CA LEU A 249 6.65 -32.58 3.49
C LEU A 249 7.72 -33.48 2.84
N SER A 250 8.76 -32.88 2.26
CA SER A 250 9.89 -33.62 1.68
C SER A 250 10.64 -34.49 2.69
N VAL A 251 10.88 -33.98 3.90
CA VAL A 251 11.49 -34.77 4.99
C VAL A 251 10.60 -35.95 5.39
N ARG A 252 9.27 -35.77 5.48
CA ARG A 252 8.33 -36.85 5.80
C ARG A 252 8.34 -37.95 4.73
N LEU A 253 8.24 -37.59 3.46
CA LEU A 253 8.27 -38.54 2.35
C LEU A 253 9.59 -39.32 2.30
N THR A 254 10.72 -38.65 2.59
CA THR A 254 12.03 -39.31 2.67
C THR A 254 12.09 -40.32 3.81
N ASN A 255 11.51 -40.00 4.97
CA ASN A 255 11.49 -40.89 6.13
C ASN A 255 10.53 -42.07 5.93
N GLU A 256 9.36 -41.88 5.29
CA GLU A 256 8.45 -42.97 4.93
C GLU A 256 9.04 -43.89 3.86
N GLY A 257 9.70 -43.34 2.85
CA GLY A 257 10.41 -44.13 1.84
C GLY A 257 11.51 -45.01 2.45
N LYS A 258 12.26 -44.49 3.43
CA LYS A 258 13.25 -45.28 4.19
C LYS A 258 12.60 -46.37 5.06
N ARG A 259 11.42 -46.09 5.63
CA ARG A 259 10.72 -47.05 6.51
C ARG A 259 10.07 -48.20 5.72
N ASN A 260 9.63 -47.94 4.49
CA ASN A 260 9.02 -48.96 3.61
C ASN A 260 10.07 -49.78 2.85
N ALA A 261 11.35 -49.40 2.91
CA ALA A 261 12.47 -50.12 2.29
C ALA A 261 13.22 -51.06 3.25
N LEU A 262 12.80 -51.12 4.52
CA LEU A 262 13.26 -52.04 5.57
C LEU A 262 12.17 -53.08 5.85
#